data_AF-A0A087ULT6-F1
#
_entry.id   AF-A0A087ULT6-F1
#
_cell.length_a   1.000
_cell.length_b   1.000
_cell.length_c   1.000
_cell.angle_alpha   90.00
_cell.angle_beta   90.00
_cell.angle_gamma   90.00
#
_symmetry.space_group_name_H-M   'P 1'
#
loop_
_entity.id
_entity.type
_entity.pdbx_description
1 polymer ?
#
loop_
_entity_poly.entity_id
_entity_poly.type
_entity_poly.pdbx_seq_one_letter_code
_entity_poly.pdbx_strand_id
1 'polypeptide(L)'
;MYTGAKNQSFLAGIKYGFMENKPFPFDDEDTMLRGVVCAACLMNETQTVFTFHGQKECPDQEEWRVIYDGYLMAPTDVSRGETICVDKKFESHTDSYMGFYDQSLNFVLQKQEGELLFVPCVVCAK
;
A
#
# COMPACT_ATOMS: atom_id res chain seq x y z
N MET A 1 -13.14 -36.64 -13.10
CA MET A 1 -11.96 -36.19 -12.32
C MET A 1 -11.44 -34.93 -12.99
N TYR A 2 -11.74 -33.76 -12.44
CA TYR A 2 -11.18 -32.49 -12.94
C TYR A 2 -9.97 -32.15 -12.06
N THR A 3 -8.77 -32.30 -12.61
CA THR A 3 -7.52 -31.80 -12.02
C THR A 3 -7.38 -30.33 -12.37
N GLY A 4 -7.99 -29.45 -11.57
CA GLY A 4 -7.72 -28.02 -11.60
C GLY A 4 -6.60 -27.72 -10.61
N ALA A 5 -5.40 -27.42 -11.11
CA ALA A 5 -4.33 -26.86 -10.29
C ALA A 5 -4.86 -25.58 -9.64
N LYS A 6 -5.01 -25.57 -8.32
CA LYS A 6 -5.42 -24.37 -7.58
C LYS A 6 -4.23 -23.40 -7.62
N ASN A 7 -4.35 -22.33 -8.40
CA ASN A 7 -3.54 -21.12 -8.21
C ASN A 7 -3.89 -20.54 -6.82
N GLN A 8 -3.23 -21.05 -5.78
CA GLN A 8 -3.36 -20.51 -4.43
C GLN A 8 -2.42 -19.32 -4.31
N SER A 9 -2.98 -18.12 -4.33
CA SER A 9 -2.25 -16.90 -3.99
C SER A 9 -2.15 -16.81 -2.47
N PHE A 10 -0.94 -16.72 -1.96
CA PHE A 10 -0.69 -16.47 -0.54
C PHE A 10 -0.40 -14.98 -0.35
N LEU A 11 -1.12 -14.37 0.58
CA LEU A 11 -0.86 -13.01 1.05
C LEU A 11 -0.06 -13.11 2.34
N ALA A 12 1.08 -12.43 2.38
CA ALA A 12 1.91 -12.30 3.57
C ALA A 12 2.24 -10.83 3.81
N GLY A 13 2.22 -10.39 5.07
CA GLY A 13 2.74 -9.09 5.49
C GLY A 13 4.16 -9.25 6.02
N ILE A 14 5.09 -8.41 5.57
CA ILE A 14 6.48 -8.42 6.06
C ILE A 14 6.79 -7.09 6.74
N LYS A 15 7.19 -7.16 8.01
CA LYS A 15 7.70 -6.00 8.76
C LYS A 15 8.97 -5.49 8.13
N TYR A 16 8.89 -4.29 7.58
CA TYR A 16 10.03 -3.61 6.98
C TYR A 16 10.98 -3.15 8.10
N GLY A 17 11.86 -4.07 8.50
CA GLY A 17 13.26 -3.72 8.64
C GLY A 17 13.93 -4.09 7.33
N PHE A 18 14.47 -3.08 6.63
CA PHE A 18 15.46 -3.15 5.56
C PHE A 18 15.90 -4.56 5.14
N MET A 19 15.62 -4.97 3.89
CA MET A 19 16.59 -5.64 2.98
C MET A 19 15.95 -6.11 1.65
N GLU A 20 16.77 -6.04 0.60
CA GLU A 20 16.65 -6.58 -0.78
C GLU A 20 15.69 -5.91 -1.78
N ASN A 21 14.42 -5.70 -1.47
CA ASN A 21 13.47 -5.10 -2.42
C ASN A 21 13.09 -3.68 -2.00
N LYS A 22 13.63 -2.67 -2.71
CA LYS A 22 13.32 -1.24 -2.49
C LYS A 22 12.14 -0.82 -3.39
N PRO A 23 10.89 -0.72 -2.87
CA PRO A 23 9.75 -0.26 -3.68
C PRO A 23 9.87 1.23 -4.06
N PHE A 24 10.71 1.98 -3.36
CA PHE A 24 10.98 3.40 -3.62
C PHE A 24 12.47 3.64 -3.83
N PRO A 25 12.86 4.57 -4.71
CA PRO A 25 14.25 4.90 -4.98
C PRO A 25 14.82 5.84 -3.91
N PHE A 26 14.89 5.40 -2.65
CA PHE A 26 15.58 6.14 -1.60
C PHE A 26 17.02 5.66 -1.47
N ASP A 27 17.93 6.63 -1.52
CA ASP A 27 19.36 6.43 -1.33
C ASP A 27 19.76 6.45 0.15
N ASP A 28 18.91 7.01 1.02
CA ASP A 28 19.16 7.21 2.45
C ASP A 28 18.17 6.41 3.32
N GLU A 29 18.73 5.50 4.12
CA GLU A 29 17.98 4.64 5.06
C GLU A 29 17.30 5.46 6.17
N ASP A 30 17.88 6.61 6.53
CA ASP A 30 17.40 7.46 7.63
C ASP A 30 16.12 8.23 7.25
N THR A 31 15.90 8.42 5.95
CA THR A 31 14.69 9.05 5.40
C THR A 31 13.48 8.09 5.43
N MET A 32 13.71 6.78 5.35
CA MET A 32 12.65 5.76 5.37
C MET A 32 12.18 5.38 6.78
N LEU A 33 12.99 5.66 7.81
CA LEU A 33 12.60 5.47 9.21
C LEU A 33 11.70 6.60 9.71
N ARG A 34 11.76 7.77 9.08
CA ARG A 34 10.97 8.94 9.45
C ARG A 34 9.49 8.64 9.20
N GLY A 35 8.64 9.13 10.11
CA GLY A 35 7.20 8.94 10.01
C GLY A 35 6.66 9.45 8.67
N VAL A 36 5.63 8.78 8.15
CA VAL A 36 4.95 9.22 6.92
C VAL A 36 4.27 10.56 7.20
N VAL A 37 4.49 11.55 6.33
CA VAL A 37 3.78 12.82 6.41
C VAL A 37 2.38 12.62 5.84
N CYS A 38 1.36 13.00 6.60
CA CYS A 38 -0.02 12.94 6.15
C CYS A 38 -0.61 14.35 6.06
N ALA A 39 -1.42 14.59 5.04
CA ALA A 39 -2.22 15.80 4.90
C ALA A 39 -3.72 15.43 4.91
N ALA A 40 -4.53 16.23 5.59
CA ALA A 40 -5.99 16.15 5.48
C ALA A 40 -6.44 17.14 4.38
N CYS A 41 -7.00 16.61 3.30
CA CYS A 41 -7.44 17.41 2.17
C CYS A 41 -8.97 17.50 2.15
N LEU A 42 -9.50 18.70 1.95
CA LEU A 42 -10.91 18.86 1.59
C LEU A 42 -11.07 18.50 0.11
N MET A 43 -11.89 17.50 -0.18
CA MET A 43 -12.31 17.21 -1.54
C MET A 43 -13.55 18.04 -1.86
N ASN A 44 -13.50 18.75 -2.99
CA ASN A 44 -14.66 19.49 -3.49
C ASN A 44 -15.66 18.48 -4.04
N GLU A 45 -16.96 18.68 -3.73
CA GLU A 45 -18.10 17.78 -4.03
C GLU A 45 -18.26 16.59 -3.06
N THR A 46 -19.50 16.12 -2.88
CA THR A 46 -19.80 14.87 -2.15
C THR A 46 -19.34 13.67 -2.96
N GLN A 47 -18.04 13.39 -2.89
CA GLN A 47 -17.41 12.27 -3.57
C GLN A 47 -17.20 11.11 -2.58
N THR A 48 -17.53 9.90 -3.00
CA THR A 48 -17.18 8.66 -2.30
C THR A 48 -15.74 8.33 -2.63
N VAL A 49 -14.87 8.30 -1.62
CA VAL A 49 -13.49 7.84 -1.77
C VAL A 49 -13.41 6.36 -1.41
N PHE A 50 -12.83 5.55 -2.30
CA PHE A 50 -12.68 4.12 -2.07
C PHE A 50 -11.30 3.63 -2.49
N THR A 51 -10.76 2.69 -1.71
CA THR A 51 -9.48 2.03 -2.01
C THR A 51 -9.75 0.66 -2.60
N PHE A 52 -9.31 0.43 -3.84
CA PHE A 52 -9.39 -0.88 -4.49
C PHE A 52 -8.06 -1.61 -4.33
N HIS A 53 -8.07 -2.70 -3.57
CA HIS A 53 -6.89 -3.55 -3.33
C HIS A 53 -6.65 -4.52 -4.48
N GLY A 54 -5.39 -4.77 -4.81
CA GLY A 54 -4.99 -5.67 -5.90
C GLY A 54 -5.24 -5.10 -7.31
N GLN A 55 -5.72 -3.85 -7.40
CA GLN A 55 -6.00 -3.17 -8.67
C GLN A 55 -5.00 -2.04 -8.91
N LYS A 56 -4.71 -1.77 -10.18
CA LYS A 56 -3.86 -0.65 -10.62
C LYS A 56 -4.67 0.51 -11.21
N GLU A 57 -5.94 0.27 -11.52
CA GLU A 57 -6.84 1.22 -12.18
C GLU A 57 -8.21 1.16 -11.48
N CYS A 58 -8.93 2.28 -11.47
CA CYS A 58 -10.29 2.31 -10.95
C CYS A 58 -11.23 1.50 -11.85
N PRO A 59 -12.25 0.81 -11.27
CA PRO A 59 -13.31 0.21 -12.07
C PRO A 59 -14.09 1.30 -12.78
N ASP A 60 -14.70 0.99 -13.94
CA ASP A 60 -15.61 1.88 -14.66
C ASP A 60 -15.09 3.33 -14.73
N GLN A 61 -13.98 3.53 -15.46
CA GLN A 61 -13.20 4.79 -15.51
C GLN A 61 -14.01 6.05 -15.91
N GLU A 62 -15.23 5.88 -16.40
CA GLU A 62 -16.18 6.97 -16.67
C GLU A 62 -16.85 7.50 -15.39
N GLU A 63 -17.01 6.65 -14.37
CA GLU A 63 -17.62 7.00 -13.09
C GLU A 63 -16.60 7.21 -11.97
N TRP A 64 -15.50 6.47 -11.97
CA TRP A 64 -14.46 6.58 -10.96
C TRP A 64 -13.22 7.26 -11.50
N ARG A 65 -12.81 8.32 -10.81
CA ARG A 65 -11.56 9.02 -11.08
C ARG A 65 -10.45 8.52 -10.17
N VAL A 66 -9.29 8.23 -10.74
CA VAL A 66 -8.06 7.93 -9.98
C VAL A 66 -7.60 9.16 -9.22
N ILE A 67 -7.40 9.01 -7.91
CA ILE A 67 -6.75 10.01 -7.05
C ILE A 67 -5.24 9.74 -6.99
N TYR A 68 -4.86 8.52 -6.60
CA TYR A 68 -3.48 8.03 -6.65
C TYR A 68 -3.44 6.51 -6.68
N ASP A 69 -2.28 5.94 -7.04
CA ASP A 69 -2.01 4.51 -7.02
C ASP A 69 -0.74 4.20 -6.21
N GLY A 70 -0.67 2.98 -5.69
CA GLY A 70 0.19 2.68 -4.56
C GLY A 70 0.47 1.20 -4.34
N TYR A 71 1.06 0.93 -3.18
CA TYR A 71 1.26 -0.41 -2.64
C TYR A 71 0.52 -0.57 -1.32
N LEU A 72 -0.09 -1.74 -1.13
CA LEU A 72 -0.89 -2.03 0.05
C LEU A 72 0.01 -2.26 1.27
N MET A 73 -0.32 -1.61 2.38
CA MET A 73 0.21 -1.92 3.70
C MET A 73 -0.89 -2.40 4.63
N ALA A 74 -0.56 -3.36 5.49
CA ALA A 74 -1.48 -3.94 6.47
C ALA A 74 -0.74 -4.25 7.78
N PRO A 75 -1.44 -4.23 8.93
CA PRO A 75 -0.85 -4.59 10.21
C PRO A 75 -0.48 -6.07 10.25
N THR A 76 0.49 -6.42 11.10
CA THR A 76 0.86 -7.83 11.31
C THR A 76 -0.28 -8.59 12.01
N ASP A 77 -1.05 -7.91 12.86
CA ASP A 77 -2.25 -8.45 13.46
C ASP A 77 -3.44 -8.31 12.50
N VAL A 78 -3.64 -9.33 11.67
CA VAL A 78 -4.80 -9.49 10.77
C VAL A 78 -6.17 -9.41 11.46
N SER A 79 -6.23 -9.28 12.79
CA SER A 79 -7.46 -8.97 13.55
C SER A 79 -8.04 -7.60 13.23
N ARG A 80 -7.23 -6.65 12.78
CA ARG A 80 -7.68 -5.32 12.37
C ARG A 80 -7.68 -5.27 10.85
N GLY A 81 -8.86 -5.12 10.25
CA GLY A 81 -9.02 -4.88 8.80
C GLY A 81 -8.53 -3.49 8.36
N GLU A 82 -7.50 -2.97 9.01
CA GLU A 82 -6.93 -1.64 8.80
C GLU A 82 -5.87 -1.76 7.71
N THR A 83 -6.23 -1.56 6.45
CA THR A 83 -5.27 -1.54 5.35
C THR A 83 -5.12 -0.13 4.80
N ILE A 84 -3.91 0.23 4.40
CA ILE A 84 -3.60 1.56 3.84
C ILE A 84 -2.98 1.38 2.46
N CYS A 85 -3.42 2.17 1.49
CA CYS A 85 -2.73 2.31 0.21
C CYS A 85 -1.67 3.40 0.33
N VAL A 86 -0.40 3.05 0.17
CA VAL A 86 0.69 4.03 0.21
C VAL A 86 1.05 4.45 -1.20
N ASP A 87 0.96 5.75 -1.46
CA ASP A 87 1.31 6.35 -2.76
C ASP A 87 2.73 5.94 -3.20
N LYS A 88 2.89 5.62 -4.48
CA LYS A 88 4.19 5.37 -5.11
C LYS A 88 5.13 6.57 -5.02
N LYS A 89 4.58 7.79 -4.97
CA LYS A 89 5.33 9.03 -4.78
C LYS A 89 5.44 9.34 -3.29
N PHE A 90 6.28 8.58 -2.60
CA PHE A 90 6.47 8.77 -1.17
C PHE A 90 7.15 10.12 -0.89
N GLU A 91 6.46 10.99 -0.16
CA GLU A 91 6.99 12.27 0.30
C GLU A 91 7.55 12.11 1.72
N SER A 92 8.78 12.55 1.93
CA SER A 92 9.43 12.57 3.25
C SER A 92 10.10 13.92 3.45
N HIS A 93 9.93 14.49 4.65
CA HIS A 93 10.57 15.73 5.02
C HIS A 93 11.52 15.50 6.19
N THR A 94 12.66 16.20 6.19
CA THR A 94 13.68 16.08 7.25
C THR A 94 13.14 16.41 8.63
N ASP A 95 12.08 17.21 8.73
CA ASP A 95 11.52 17.68 10.00
C ASP A 95 10.36 16.80 10.50
N SER A 96 10.05 15.69 9.81
CA SER A 96 8.97 14.78 10.17
C SER A 96 9.34 14.00 11.44
N TYR A 97 8.90 14.50 12.59
CA TYR A 97 9.16 13.90 13.90
C TYR A 97 8.56 12.49 14.01
N MET A 98 9.39 11.49 14.33
CA MET A 98 8.93 10.15 14.69
C MET A 98 8.35 10.17 16.11
N GLY A 99 7.04 9.98 16.25
CA GLY A 99 6.52 9.40 17.48
C GLY A 99 6.97 7.93 17.57
N PHE A 100 7.50 7.50 18.71
CA PHE A 100 7.91 6.11 18.99
C PHE A 100 6.76 5.09 19.02
N TYR A 101 5.59 5.42 18.46
CA TYR A 101 4.38 4.61 18.56
C TYR A 101 4.19 3.76 17.32
N ASP A 102 4.48 2.46 17.52
CA ASP A 102 3.95 1.28 16.83
C ASP A 102 3.78 1.38 15.30
N GLN A 103 4.90 1.27 14.59
CA GLN A 103 4.92 0.99 13.15
C GLN A 103 4.58 -0.49 12.89
N SER A 104 3.34 -0.88 13.15
CA SER A 104 2.86 -2.27 12.94
C SER A 104 2.44 -2.55 11.50
N LEU A 105 2.46 -1.55 10.62
CA LEU A 105 2.08 -1.67 9.20
C LEU A 105 3.23 -2.21 8.35
N ASN A 106 2.88 -3.11 7.44
CA ASN A 106 3.80 -3.91 6.64
C ASN A 106 3.33 -3.92 5.20
N PHE A 107 4.25 -3.82 4.23
CA PHE A 107 3.86 -4.03 2.84
C PHE A 107 3.34 -5.45 2.64
N VAL A 108 2.22 -5.54 1.94
CA VAL A 108 1.60 -6.81 1.58
C VAL A 108 2.25 -7.31 0.30
N LEU A 109 2.80 -8.52 0.37
CA LEU A 109 3.42 -9.19 -0.76
C LEU A 109 2.56 -10.38 -1.16
N GLN A 110 2.45 -10.56 -2.48
CA GLN A 110 1.89 -11.74 -3.10
C GLN A 110 3.03 -12.57 -3.69
N LYS A 111 3.03 -13.88 -3.42
CA LYS A 111 3.91 -14.81 -4.10
C LYS A 111 3.27 -15.27 -5.41
N GLN A 112 3.91 -15.00 -6.54
CA GLN A 112 3.47 -15.44 -7.87
C GLN A 112 4.65 -16.09 -8.59
N GLU A 113 4.48 -17.35 -9.02
CA GLU A 113 5.49 -18.12 -9.78
C GLU A 113 6.90 -18.21 -9.15
N GLY A 114 7.01 -18.00 -7.84
CA GLY A 114 8.28 -18.04 -7.11
C GLY A 114 8.84 -16.66 -6.77
N GLU A 115 8.32 -15.60 -7.39
CA GLU A 115 8.68 -14.22 -7.11
C GLU A 115 7.74 -13.59 -6.07
N LEU A 116 8.26 -12.62 -5.32
CA LEU A 116 7.50 -11.80 -4.38
C LEU A 116 7.19 -10.46 -5.03
N LEU A 117 5.91 -10.15 -5.19
CA LEU A 117 5.42 -8.93 -5.80
C LEU A 117 4.62 -8.11 -4.79
N PHE A 118 4.79 -6.79 -4.82
CA PHE A 118 3.96 -5.88 -4.03
C PHE A 118 2.52 -5.91 -4.54
N VAL A 119 1.58 -6.01 -3.61
CA VAL A 119 0.16 -5.94 -3.94
C VAL A 119 -0.18 -4.48 -4.29
N PRO A 120 -0.59 -4.19 -5.53
CA PRO A 120 -0.95 -2.84 -5.91
C PRO A 120 -2.27 -2.43 -5.24
N CYS A 121 -2.49 -1.13 -5.13
CA CYS A 121 -3.76 -0.55 -4.76
C CYS A 121 -3.97 0.76 -5.51
N VAL A 122 -5.22 1.15 -5.65
CA VAL A 122 -5.61 2.42 -6.27
C VAL A 122 -6.71 3.07 -5.44
N VAL A 123 -6.58 4.37 -5.18
CA VAL A 123 -7.58 5.18 -4.51
C VAL A 123 -8.35 5.96 -5.55
N CYS A 124 -9.67 5.82 -5.49
CA CYS A 124 -10.59 6.34 -6.48
C CYS A 124 -11.65 7.21 -5.81
N ALA A 125 -12.20 8.16 -6.56
CA ALA A 125 -13.33 8.98 -6.13
C ALA A 125 -14.44 8.99 -7.18
N LYS A 126 -15.70 9.01 -6.73
CA LYS A 126 -16.92 9.14 -7.53
C LYS A 126 -17.86 10.14 -6.87
#